data_AF-A0A2D5E460-F1
#
_entry.id   AF-A0A2D5E460-F1
#
_cell.length_a   1.000
_cell.length_b   1.000
_cell.length_c   1.000
_cell.angle_alpha   90.00
_cell.angle_beta   90.00
_cell.angle_gamma   90.00
#
_symmetry.space_group_name_H-M   'P 1'
#
loop_
_entity.id
_entity.type
_entity.pdbx_description
1 polymer ?
#
loop_
_entity_poly.entity_id
_entity_poly.type
_entity_poly.pdbx_seq_one_letter_code
_entity_poly.pdbx_strand_id
1 'polypeptide(L)' 'MITINGLPCFADVNGDGIVDSGDLGLLLGAWGACSGCPQDLDGNGTVDAADLGLLLAAFGDCP' A
#
# COMPACT_ATOMS: atom_id res chain seq x y z
N MET A 1 -15.98 -18.11 12.60
CA MET A 1 -15.23 -16.85 12.88
C MET A 1 -13.76 -17.20 12.76
N ILE A 2 -13.18 -17.01 11.57
CA ILE A 2 -11.76 -17.22 11.32
C ILE A 2 -11.14 -15.83 11.40
N THR A 3 -10.26 -15.62 12.37
CA THR A 3 -9.39 -14.44 12.42
C THR A 3 -8.27 -14.66 11.42
N ILE A 4 -8.35 -14.02 10.25
CA ILE A 4 -7.23 -13.94 9.29
C ILE A 4 -6.21 -12.96 9.87
N ASN A 5 -5.44 -13.40 10.86
CA ASN A 5 -4.21 -12.73 11.26
C ASN A 5 -3.24 -12.85 10.08
N GLY A 6 -2.98 -11.74 9.37
CA GLY A 6 -1.77 -11.60 8.55
C GLY A 6 -1.89 -11.93 7.06
N LEU A 7 -2.87 -11.34 6.36
CA LEU A 7 -2.43 -10.72 5.10
C LEU A 7 -1.65 -9.48 5.56
N PRO A 8 -0.32 -9.39 5.35
CA PRO A 8 0.42 -8.19 5.71
C PRO A 8 -0.31 -7.00 5.11
N CYS A 9 -0.47 -5.94 5.91
CA CYS A 9 -1.08 -4.69 5.46
C CYS A 9 -0.14 -3.97 4.50
N PHE A 10 0.13 -4.61 3.37
CA PHE A 10 1.24 -4.26 2.51
C PHE A 10 1.05 -2.86 1.91
N ALA A 11 -0.20 -2.38 1.84
CA ALA A 11 -0.59 -1.06 1.37
C ALA A 11 -0.79 -0.02 2.49
N ASP A 12 -0.66 -0.38 3.78
CA ASP A 12 -0.58 0.58 4.89
C ASP A 12 0.87 1.08 4.96
N VAL A 13 1.13 2.12 4.17
CA VAL A 13 2.47 2.64 3.95
C VAL A 13 2.88 3.60 5.06
N ASN A 14 1.92 4.15 5.81
CA ASN A 14 2.18 5.05 6.93
C ASN A 14 2.25 4.32 8.29
N GLY A 15 1.73 3.10 8.37
CA GLY A 15 1.74 2.22 9.55
C GLY A 15 0.68 2.55 10.60
N ASP A 16 -0.43 3.18 10.24
CA ASP A 16 -1.48 3.60 11.18
C ASP A 16 -2.60 2.56 11.39
N GLY A 17 -2.52 1.43 10.66
CA GLY A 17 -3.45 0.31 10.76
C GLY A 17 -4.67 0.42 9.86
N ILE A 18 -4.74 1.41 8.97
CA ILE A 18 -5.82 1.59 8.01
C ILE A 18 -5.19 1.92 6.65
N VAL A 19 -5.68 1.31 5.57
CA VAL A 19 -5.32 1.73 4.20
C VAL A 19 -6.32 2.77 3.74
N ASP A 20 -5.93 4.05 3.73
CA ASP A 20 -6.82 5.15 3.40
C ASP A 20 -6.21 6.22 2.48
N SER A 21 -6.83 7.42 2.47
CA SER A 21 -6.35 8.54 1.67
C SER A 21 -4.95 9.05 2.05
N GLY A 22 -4.49 8.80 3.27
CA GLY A 22 -3.14 9.07 3.74
C GLY A 22 -2.12 8.21 2.99
N ASP A 23 -2.36 6.92 2.88
CA ASP A 23 -1.53 5.98 2.11
C ASP A 23 -1.54 6.34 0.63
N LEU A 24 -2.72 6.64 0.08
CA LEU A 24 -2.86 7.10 -1.29
C LEU A 24 -2.04 8.37 -1.55
N GLY A 25 -2.07 9.34 -0.64
CA GLY A 25 -1.28 10.58 -0.74
C GLY A 25 0.22 10.31 -0.74
N LEU A 26 0.67 9.37 0.09
CA LEU A 26 2.08 8.95 0.14
C LEU A 26 2.49 8.21 -1.13
N LEU A 27 1.65 7.31 -1.67
CA LEU A 27 1.88 6.62 -2.93
C LEU A 27 2.03 7.60 -4.09
N LEU A 28 1.07 8.53 -4.24
CA LEU A 28 1.13 9.55 -5.29
C LEU A 28 2.31 10.51 -5.13
N GLY A 29 2.75 10.77 -3.90
CA GLY A 29 3.95 11.56 -3.62
C GLY A 29 5.25 10.87 -4.03
N ALA A 30 5.27 9.54 -4.11
CA ALA A 30 6.42 8.72 -4.49
C ALA A 30 6.41 8.27 -5.96
N TRP A 31 5.48 8.76 -6.78
CA TRP A 31 5.27 8.31 -8.16
C TRP A 31 6.56 8.35 -9.00
N GLY A 32 6.86 7.24 -9.66
CA GLY A 32 8.08 7.04 -10.45
C GLY A 32 9.08 6.08 -9.79
N ALA A 33 10.35 6.20 -10.15
CA ALA A 33 11.37 5.25 -9.72
C ALA A 33 11.56 5.24 -8.21
N CYS A 34 11.42 4.07 -7.60
CA CYS A 34 11.39 3.91 -6.14
C CYS A 34 11.79 2.48 -5.77
N SER A 35 13.09 2.22 -5.65
CA SER A 35 13.58 0.87 -5.31
C SER A 35 13.51 0.64 -3.81
N GLY A 36 12.62 -0.25 -3.36
CA GLY A 36 12.52 -0.68 -1.96
C GLY A 36 11.86 0.34 -1.03
N CYS A 37 11.04 1.22 -1.58
CA CYS A 37 10.19 2.09 -0.77
C CYS A 37 8.86 1.40 -0.45
N PRO A 38 8.17 1.81 0.63
CA PRO A 38 6.87 1.24 1.01
C PRO A 38 5.78 1.38 -0.07
N GLN A 39 5.90 2.36 -0.96
CA GLN A 39 4.90 2.66 -1.99
C GLN A 39 5.02 1.77 -3.24
N ASP A 40 6.14 1.06 -3.43
CA ASP A 40 6.37 0.06 -4.49
C ASP A 40 5.84 -1.29 -4.00
N LEU A 41 4.54 -1.48 -4.19
CA LEU A 41 3.75 -2.56 -3.60
C LEU A 41 3.92 -3.88 -4.35
N ASP A 42 4.22 -3.84 -5.65
CA ASP A 42 4.55 -5.03 -6.44
C ASP A 42 6.06 -5.35 -6.47
N GLY A 43 6.89 -4.43 -5.99
CA GLY A 43 8.34 -4.60 -5.85
C GLY A 43 9.10 -4.52 -7.17
N ASN A 44 8.54 -3.87 -8.20
CA ASN A 44 9.15 -3.76 -9.52
C ASN A 44 10.20 -2.63 -9.63
N GLY A 45 10.35 -1.81 -8.58
CA GLY A 45 11.27 -0.69 -8.50
C GLY A 45 10.70 0.64 -9.00
N THR A 46 9.40 0.70 -9.31
CA THR A 46 8.67 1.88 -9.78
C THR A 46 7.30 1.94 -9.12
N VAL A 47 6.94 3.09 -8.55
CA VAL A 47 5.59 3.39 -8.10
C VAL A 47 4.78 3.89 -9.29
N ASP A 48 3.81 3.10 -9.73
CA ASP A 48 2.93 3.45 -10.84
C ASP A 48 1.47 3.03 -10.63
N ALA A 49 0.71 2.92 -11.73
CA ALA A 49 -0.70 2.58 -11.69
C ALA A 49 -0.96 1.14 -11.18
N ALA A 50 0.02 0.24 -11.28
CA ALA A 50 -0.06 -1.10 -10.70
C ALA A 50 -0.14 -1.02 -9.18
N ASP A 51 0.74 -0.25 -8.55
CA ASP A 51 0.75 -0.02 -7.10
C ASP A 51 -0.50 0.70 -6.65
N LEU A 52 -0.96 1.70 -7.40
CA LEU A 52 -2.25 2.35 -7.12
C LEU A 52 -3.40 1.35 -7.13
N GLY A 53 -3.43 0.43 -8.11
CA GLY A 53 -4.43 -0.62 -8.19
C GLY A 53 -4.40 -1.56 -6.98
N LEU A 54 -3.19 -1.93 -6.52
CA LEU A 54 -2.99 -2.74 -5.33
C LEU A 54 -3.44 -2.02 -4.05
N LEU A 55 -3.13 -0.73 -3.91
CA LEU A 55 -3.54 0.08 -2.78
C LEU A 55 -5.07 0.22 -2.71
N LEU A 56 -5.72 0.52 -3.84
CA LEU A 56 -7.18 0.62 -3.92
C LEU A 56 -7.88 -0.72 -3.66
N ALA A 57 -7.25 -1.85 -4.01
CA ALA A 57 -7.76 -3.17 -3.68
C ALA A 57 -7.68 -3.50 -2.18
N ALA A 58 -6.80 -2.81 -1.45
CA ALA A 58 -6.57 -2.99 -0.01
C ALA A 58 -7.26 -1.93 0.88
N PHE A 59 -8.01 -0.98 0.30
CA PHE A 59 -8.64 0.12 1.03
C PHE A 59 -9.53 -0.35 2.19
N GLY A 60 -9.35 0.25 3.36
CA GLY A 60 -10.09 -0.03 4.59
C GLY A 60 -9.20 -0.48 5.75
N ASP A 61 -9.86 -0.93 6.82
CA ASP A 61 -9.17 -1.38 8.04
C ASP A 61 -8.28 -2.60 7.76
N CYS A 62 -7.14 -2.65 8.47
CA CYS A 62 -6.24 -3.79 8.46
C CYS A 62 -6.29 -4.58 9.77
N PRO A 63 -6.98 -5.74 9.81
CA PRO A 63 -7.07 -6.56 11.01
C PRO A 63 -5.85 -7.44 11.28
#